data_AF-A0A7C4DHS6-F1
#
_entry.id   AF-A0A7C4DHS6-F1
#
_cell.length_a   1.000
_cell.length_b   1.000
_cell.length_c   1.000
_cell.angle_alpha   90.00
_cell.angle_beta   90.00
_cell.angle_gamma   90.00
#
_symmetry.space_group_name_H-M   'P 1'
#
loop_
_entity.id
_entity.type
_entity.pdbx_description
1 polymer ?
#
loop_
_entity_poly.entity_id
_entity_poly.type
_entity_poly.pdbx_seq_one_letter_code
_entity_poly.pdbx_strand_id
1 'polypeptide(L)'
;MRKHRCYLAVGLALILSGNLKSATPAEESCSIGALCENVLIVKGESLPSLAGADLKSLNLAAMKGGHLEAIPFQVDEVRKGEHVFMWVSPIGRQKGLSDQDLDHGQLDADDELVFMAWDLGPRALAVKEVGGKAVELTVTDPASGRTGYAYLLQN
;
A
#
# COMPACT_ATOMS: atom_id res chain seq x y z
N MET A 1 12.72 -29.64 72.07
CA MET A 1 11.45 -28.89 71.99
C MET A 1 11.51 -27.87 70.85
N ARG A 2 10.82 -28.14 69.74
CA ARG A 2 9.98 -27.23 68.96
C ARG A 2 9.49 -28.04 67.76
N LYS A 3 8.22 -28.44 67.83
CA LYS A 3 7.51 -29.18 66.78
C LYS A 3 7.09 -28.15 65.72
N HIS A 4 7.55 -28.31 64.49
CA HIS A 4 6.99 -27.57 63.35
C HIS A 4 6.15 -28.51 62.50
N ARG A 5 4.94 -28.03 62.22
CA ARG A 5 3.75 -28.79 61.85
C ARG A 5 3.72 -28.98 60.34
N CYS A 6 3.32 -30.18 59.91
CA CYS A 6 2.88 -30.49 58.55
C CYS A 6 1.72 -29.57 58.15
N TYR A 7 1.74 -29.11 56.90
CA TYR A 7 0.52 -28.79 56.16
C TYR A 7 0.62 -29.38 54.76
N LEU A 8 -0.29 -30.32 54.49
CA LEU A 8 -0.54 -30.97 53.22
C LEU A 8 -1.38 -30.01 52.37
N ALA A 9 -0.84 -29.53 51.25
CA ALA A 9 -1.63 -28.81 50.26
C ALA A 9 -2.05 -29.79 49.16
N VAL A 10 -3.30 -30.23 49.19
CA VAL A 10 -3.93 -30.95 48.07
C VAL A 10 -4.42 -29.88 47.09
N GLY A 11 -3.67 -29.64 46.03
CA GLY A 11 -4.10 -28.84 44.89
C GLY A 11 -4.54 -29.77 43.76
N LEU A 12 -5.85 -29.94 43.59
CA LEU A 12 -6.42 -30.62 42.42
C LEU A 12 -6.34 -29.66 41.23
N ALA A 13 -5.29 -29.77 40.42
CA ALA A 13 -5.22 -29.07 39.14
C ALA A 13 -6.05 -29.86 38.11
N LEU A 14 -7.27 -29.39 37.82
CA LEU A 14 -7.96 -29.78 36.60
C LEU A 14 -7.16 -29.21 35.42
N ILE A 15 -6.39 -30.06 34.74
CA ILE A 15 -5.83 -29.74 33.44
C ILE A 15 -7.00 -29.82 32.45
N LEU A 16 -7.68 -28.70 32.20
CA LEU A 16 -8.46 -28.56 30.98
C LEU A 16 -7.45 -28.59 29.83
N SER A 17 -7.32 -29.74 29.18
CA SER A 17 -6.70 -29.86 27.88
C SER A 17 -7.60 -29.17 26.85
N GLY A 18 -7.60 -27.85 26.86
CA GLY A 18 -8.06 -27.06 25.74
C GLY A 18 -7.11 -27.34 24.58
N ASN A 19 -7.60 -28.01 23.55
CA ASN A 19 -6.95 -27.96 22.25
C ASN A 19 -6.96 -26.50 21.80
N LEU A 20 -5.91 -25.75 22.11
CA LEU A 20 -5.59 -24.56 21.36
C LEU A 20 -5.29 -25.06 19.94
N LYS A 21 -6.30 -25.01 19.06
CA LYS A 21 -6.02 -24.91 17.63
C LYS A 21 -5.16 -23.67 17.51
N SER A 22 -3.86 -23.85 17.33
CA SER A 22 -3.04 -22.80 16.74
C SER A 22 -3.76 -22.40 15.46
N ALA A 23 -4.28 -21.18 15.42
CA ALA A 23 -4.59 -20.56 14.16
C ALA A 23 -3.26 -20.59 13.40
N THR A 24 -3.20 -21.39 12.34
CA THR A 24 -2.15 -21.26 11.34
C THR A 24 -2.11 -19.77 11.02
N PRO A 25 -0.95 -19.08 11.10
CA PRO A 25 -0.87 -17.75 10.53
C PRO A 25 -1.45 -17.87 9.12
N ALA A 26 -2.51 -17.11 8.83
CA ALA A 26 -2.94 -16.98 7.45
C ALA A 26 -1.68 -16.53 6.73
N GLU A 27 -1.17 -17.35 5.81
CA GLU A 27 -0.13 -16.88 4.92
C GLU A 27 -0.66 -15.58 4.34
N GLU A 28 0.03 -14.47 4.60
CA GLU A 28 -0.21 -13.20 3.92
C GLU A 28 0.22 -13.37 2.46
N SER A 29 -0.48 -14.25 1.74
CA SER A 29 -0.44 -14.32 0.30
C SER A 29 -1.04 -13.02 -0.21
N CYS A 30 -0.39 -12.41 -1.20
CA CYS A 30 -0.89 -11.16 -1.73
C CYS A 30 -2.35 -11.32 -2.20
N SER A 31 -3.14 -10.29 -1.93
CA SER A 31 -4.60 -10.34 -2.02
C SER A 31 -5.12 -10.62 -3.43
N ILE A 32 -4.30 -10.38 -4.46
CA ILE A 32 -4.69 -10.34 -5.87
C ILE A 32 -4.17 -11.51 -6.75
N GLY A 33 -3.72 -12.60 -6.15
CA GLY A 33 -3.49 -13.86 -6.87
C GLY A 33 -2.30 -13.82 -7.84
N ALA A 34 -2.52 -14.07 -9.13
CA ALA A 34 -1.42 -14.19 -10.09
C ALA A 34 -0.73 -12.85 -10.40
N LEU A 35 -1.38 -11.72 -10.09
CA LEU A 35 -0.83 -10.38 -10.34
C LEU A 35 0.16 -9.92 -9.26
N CYS A 36 0.42 -10.70 -8.21
CA CYS A 36 1.13 -10.22 -7.03
C CYS A 36 2.51 -9.60 -7.29
N GLU A 37 3.25 -10.14 -8.24
CA GLU A 37 4.60 -9.65 -8.59
C GLU A 37 4.58 -8.53 -9.65
N ASN A 38 3.39 -8.10 -10.08
CA ASN A 38 3.26 -7.12 -11.14
C ASN A 38 3.36 -5.70 -10.60
N VAL A 39 3.98 -4.86 -11.42
CA VAL A 39 3.87 -3.40 -11.32
C VAL A 39 2.50 -2.98 -11.83
N LEU A 40 1.85 -2.09 -11.08
CA LEU A 40 0.59 -1.45 -11.42
C LEU A 40 0.87 0.00 -11.80
N ILE A 41 0.25 0.43 -12.91
CA ILE A 41 0.39 1.78 -13.44
C ILE A 41 -1.01 2.37 -13.58
N VAL A 42 -1.25 3.50 -12.92
CA VAL A 42 -2.49 4.27 -13.02
C VAL A 42 -2.15 5.61 -13.65
N LYS A 43 -2.79 5.92 -14.77
CA LYS A 43 -2.60 7.19 -15.48
C LYS A 43 -3.20 8.35 -14.68
N GLY A 44 -2.50 9.49 -14.65
CA GLY A 44 -2.96 10.71 -14.01
C GLY A 44 -4.30 11.21 -14.58
N GLU A 45 -4.55 10.99 -15.88
CA GLU A 45 -5.86 11.27 -16.49
C GLU A 45 -7.04 10.52 -15.84
N SER A 46 -6.77 9.39 -15.18
CA SER A 46 -7.76 8.60 -14.43
C SER A 46 -7.99 9.11 -13.00
N LEU A 47 -7.27 10.17 -12.59
CA LEU A 47 -7.32 10.78 -11.26
C LEU A 47 -7.80 12.25 -11.28
N PRO A 48 -8.90 12.61 -11.98
CA PRO A 48 -9.29 14.00 -12.19
C PRO A 48 -9.63 14.76 -10.90
N SER A 49 -10.00 14.06 -9.83
CA SER A 49 -10.26 14.69 -8.52
C SER A 49 -8.99 15.21 -7.85
N LEU A 50 -7.81 14.73 -8.25
CA LEU A 50 -6.50 15.09 -7.70
C LEU A 50 -5.64 15.92 -8.66
N ALA A 51 -6.16 16.30 -9.83
CA ALA A 51 -5.45 17.16 -10.77
C ALA A 51 -4.99 18.47 -10.09
N GLY A 52 -3.71 18.82 -10.27
CA GLY A 52 -3.05 19.97 -9.66
C GLY A 52 -2.65 19.78 -8.20
N ALA A 53 -2.80 18.59 -7.62
CA ALA A 53 -2.29 18.30 -6.28
C ALA A 53 -0.76 18.30 -6.28
N ASP A 54 -0.15 18.92 -5.26
CA ASP A 54 1.31 18.82 -5.05
C ASP A 54 1.66 17.35 -4.78
N LEU A 55 2.58 16.78 -5.57
CA LEU A 55 3.01 15.39 -5.43
C LEU A 55 3.53 15.09 -4.02
N LYS A 56 4.09 16.08 -3.32
CA LYS A 56 4.57 15.93 -1.93
C LYS A 56 3.46 15.83 -0.90
N SER A 57 2.25 16.25 -1.25
CA SER A 57 1.05 16.10 -0.41
C SER A 57 0.39 14.73 -0.58
N LEU A 58 0.82 13.94 -1.56
CA LEU A 58 0.22 12.65 -1.85
C LEU A 58 0.80 11.54 -0.97
N ASN A 59 -0.07 10.63 -0.55
CA ASN A 59 0.28 9.40 0.13
C ASN A 59 -0.54 8.25 -0.43
N LEU A 60 0.11 7.15 -0.81
CA LEU A 60 -0.59 5.93 -1.16
C LEU A 60 -0.62 5.00 0.05
N ALA A 61 -1.81 4.51 0.40
CA ALA A 61 -2.00 3.61 1.54
C ALA A 61 -2.85 2.40 1.18
N ALA A 62 -2.67 1.30 1.91
CA ALA A 62 -3.50 0.10 1.82
C ALA A 62 -3.94 -0.34 3.23
N MET A 63 -5.05 -1.07 3.31
CA MET A 63 -5.45 -1.65 4.60
C MET A 63 -4.54 -2.83 4.95
N LYS A 64 -3.88 -2.75 6.11
CA LYS A 64 -3.08 -3.84 6.70
C LYS A 64 -3.45 -3.92 8.19
N GLY A 65 -3.71 -5.12 8.70
CA GLY A 65 -4.03 -5.31 10.13
C GLY A 65 -5.14 -4.41 10.69
N GLY A 66 -6.15 -4.04 9.88
CA GLY A 66 -7.28 -3.21 10.32
C GLY A 66 -7.01 -1.70 10.38
N HIS A 67 -5.89 -1.20 9.86
CA HIS A 67 -5.59 0.23 9.69
C HIS A 67 -5.01 0.52 8.31
N LEU A 68 -5.03 1.80 7.89
CA LEU A 68 -4.34 2.24 6.69
C LEU A 68 -2.84 2.36 6.98
N GLU A 69 -2.04 1.70 6.15
CA GLU A 69 -0.58 1.74 6.18
C GLU A 69 -0.08 2.30 4.85
N ALA A 70 0.90 3.22 4.92
CA ALA A 70 1.50 3.79 3.73
C ALA A 70 2.26 2.70 2.95
N ILE A 71 2.09 2.67 1.63
CA ILE A 71 2.77 1.73 0.73
C ILE A 71 3.70 2.48 -0.23
N PRO A 72 4.80 1.84 -0.69
CA PRO A 72 5.69 2.47 -1.65
C PRO A 72 4.97 2.78 -2.97
N PHE A 73 5.25 3.96 -3.52
CA PHE A 73 4.78 4.37 -4.83
C PHE A 73 5.74 5.36 -5.48
N GLN A 74 5.60 5.53 -6.79
CA GLN A 74 6.26 6.56 -7.58
C GLN A 74 5.20 7.32 -8.38
N VAL A 75 5.50 8.57 -8.71
CA VAL A 75 4.78 9.32 -9.73
C VAL A 75 5.82 9.69 -10.78
N ASP A 76 5.66 9.13 -11.97
CA ASP A 76 6.61 9.27 -13.06
C ASP A 76 5.98 10.10 -14.18
N GLU A 77 6.69 11.14 -14.61
CA GLU A 77 6.28 12.00 -15.73
C GLU A 77 6.51 11.27 -17.07
N VAL A 78 5.50 11.18 -17.92
CA VAL A 78 5.60 10.51 -19.24
C VAL A 78 5.23 11.47 -20.37
N ARG A 79 6.21 11.83 -21.19
CA ARG A 79 6.00 12.72 -22.34
C ARG A 79 6.25 12.01 -23.64
N LYS A 80 5.25 12.07 -24.53
CA LYS A 80 5.31 11.45 -25.87
C LYS A 80 5.67 9.95 -25.81
N GLY A 81 5.26 9.27 -24.74
CA GLY A 81 5.55 7.85 -24.52
C GLY A 81 6.94 7.55 -23.96
N GLU A 82 7.70 8.56 -23.54
CA GLU A 82 9.02 8.40 -22.90
C GLU A 82 8.97 8.94 -21.46
N HIS A 83 9.56 8.20 -20.52
CA HIS A 83 9.70 8.66 -19.14
C HIS A 83 10.69 9.83 -19.08
N VAL A 84 10.30 10.89 -18.39
CA VAL A 84 11.12 12.09 -18.20
C VAL A 84 11.94 11.92 -16.93
N PHE A 85 13.27 11.98 -17.05
CA PHE A 85 14.17 11.88 -15.90
C PHE A 85 14.73 13.25 -15.51
N MET A 86 14.76 13.55 -14.22
CA MET A 86 15.38 14.78 -13.71
C MET A 86 16.92 14.80 -13.84
N TRP A 87 17.57 13.65 -14.08
CA TRP A 87 19.03 13.53 -14.07
C TRP A 87 19.64 13.65 -15.47
N VAL A 88 20.21 14.81 -15.77
CA VAL A 88 21.07 15.02 -16.95
C VAL A 88 22.47 14.53 -16.61
N SER A 89 22.97 13.48 -17.28
CA SER A 89 24.34 12.99 -17.11
C SER A 89 25.39 14.10 -17.32
N PRO A 90 26.45 14.20 -16.47
CA PRO A 90 27.56 15.15 -16.67
C PRO A 90 28.36 14.88 -17.95
N ILE A 91 28.27 13.67 -18.48
CA ILE A 91 29.06 13.21 -19.63
C ILE A 91 28.17 13.27 -20.87
N GLY A 92 28.01 14.48 -21.40
CA GLY A 92 27.59 14.67 -22.80
C GLY A 92 26.21 14.13 -23.15
N ARG A 93 25.18 14.89 -22.77
CA ARG A 93 23.88 15.02 -23.45
C ARG A 93 23.75 14.21 -24.75
N GLN A 94 23.04 13.08 -24.68
CA GLN A 94 22.10 12.79 -25.74
C GLN A 94 20.76 13.34 -25.28
N LYS A 95 20.31 14.36 -25.98
CA LYS A 95 19.09 15.13 -25.76
C LYS A 95 17.89 14.19 -25.86
N GLY A 96 17.40 13.69 -24.72
CA GLY A 96 16.03 13.19 -24.60
C GLY A 96 15.12 14.41 -24.57
N LEU A 97 14.34 14.62 -25.62
CA LEU A 97 13.63 15.86 -25.91
C LEU A 97 12.35 16.02 -25.05
N SER A 98 12.50 16.39 -23.77
CA SER A 98 11.52 17.21 -23.05
C SER A 98 12.12 17.73 -21.74
N ASP A 99 13.15 18.57 -21.89
CA ASP A 99 13.89 19.18 -20.79
C ASP A 99 13.01 20.17 -20.00
N GLN A 100 12.27 19.67 -19.01
CA GLN A 100 11.76 20.29 -17.78
C GLN A 100 10.42 19.63 -17.40
N ASP A 101 10.34 19.14 -16.17
CA ASP A 101 9.07 19.05 -15.43
C ASP A 101 8.43 20.45 -15.52
N LEU A 102 7.30 20.55 -16.22
CA LEU A 102 6.57 21.81 -16.43
C LEU A 102 5.41 21.97 -15.46
N ASP A 103 5.00 20.90 -14.80
CA ASP A 103 3.92 20.90 -13.81
C ASP A 103 4.41 21.36 -12.43
N HIS A 104 5.74 21.46 -12.25
CA HIS A 104 6.40 21.91 -11.02
C HIS A 104 6.13 21.00 -9.82
N GLY A 105 6.02 19.69 -10.06
CA GLY A 105 5.70 18.69 -9.06
C GLY A 105 4.21 18.67 -8.71
N GLN A 106 3.35 18.89 -9.70
CA GLN A 106 1.89 18.79 -9.55
C GLN A 106 1.35 17.63 -10.39
N LEU A 107 0.43 16.87 -9.82
CA LEU A 107 -0.21 15.77 -10.55
C LEU A 107 -1.00 16.29 -11.76
N ASP A 108 -0.70 15.79 -12.95
CA ASP A 108 -1.43 16.10 -14.17
C ASP A 108 -1.87 14.85 -14.95
N ALA A 109 -2.25 15.00 -16.22
CA ALA A 109 -2.77 13.90 -17.03
C ALA A 109 -1.68 12.96 -17.58
N ASP A 110 -0.47 13.47 -17.76
CA ASP A 110 0.65 12.78 -18.39
C ASP A 110 1.52 12.00 -17.37
N ASP A 111 1.20 12.13 -16.08
CA ASP A 111 1.78 11.36 -14.99
C ASP A 111 1.34 9.89 -14.96
N GLU A 112 2.22 9.04 -14.42
CA GLU A 112 1.96 7.65 -14.07
C GLU A 112 2.16 7.42 -12.56
N LEU A 113 1.09 7.04 -11.84
CA LEU A 113 1.19 6.52 -10.49
C LEU A 113 1.58 5.03 -10.56
N VAL A 114 2.75 4.69 -10.02
CA VAL A 114 3.35 3.36 -10.11
C VAL A 114 3.51 2.75 -8.71
N PHE A 115 3.05 1.51 -8.52
CA PHE A 115 3.20 0.77 -7.26
C PHE A 115 3.07 -0.73 -7.51
N MET A 116 3.30 -1.56 -6.49
CA MET A 116 3.30 -3.01 -6.65
C MET A 116 1.96 -3.64 -6.23
N ALA A 117 1.50 -4.63 -6.99
CA ALA A 117 0.24 -5.33 -6.71
C ALA A 117 0.21 -6.06 -5.37
N TRP A 118 1.36 -6.54 -4.86
CA TRP A 118 1.45 -7.19 -3.56
C TRP A 118 1.12 -6.29 -2.36
N ASP A 119 1.13 -4.97 -2.55
CA ASP A 119 0.94 -3.99 -1.49
C ASP A 119 -0.56 -3.76 -1.23
N LEU A 120 -1.41 -4.16 -2.18
CA LEU A 120 -2.86 -4.05 -2.07
C LEU A 120 -3.42 -4.76 -0.83
N GLY A 121 -4.43 -4.14 -0.22
CA GLY A 121 -5.13 -4.63 0.95
C GLY A 121 -6.60 -4.97 0.66
N PRO A 122 -7.34 -5.48 1.66
CA PRO A 122 -8.80 -5.54 1.61
C PRO A 122 -9.40 -4.13 1.54
N ARG A 123 -10.67 -4.05 1.14
CA ARG A 123 -11.41 -2.80 1.11
C ARG A 123 -11.59 -2.21 2.52
N ALA A 124 -11.27 -0.94 2.70
CA ALA A 124 -11.61 -0.19 3.89
C ALA A 124 -13.13 0.03 3.99
N LEU A 125 -13.69 -0.06 5.21
CA LEU A 125 -15.09 0.26 5.45
C LEU A 125 -15.36 1.77 5.37
N ALA A 126 -14.37 2.57 5.78
CA ALA A 126 -14.38 4.01 5.67
C ALA A 126 -12.93 4.49 5.62
N VAL A 127 -12.65 5.43 4.73
CA VAL A 127 -11.39 6.18 4.70
C VAL A 127 -11.70 7.54 5.28
N LYS A 128 -11.05 7.87 6.40
CA LYS A 128 -11.24 9.15 7.06
C LYS A 128 -10.09 10.07 6.67
N GLU A 129 -10.40 11.06 5.85
CA GLU A 129 -9.45 12.07 5.41
C GLU A 129 -9.25 13.10 6.52
N VAL A 130 -7.99 13.47 6.78
CA VAL A 130 -7.68 14.63 7.63
C VAL A 130 -7.56 15.84 6.73
N GLY A 131 -8.70 16.41 6.31
CA GLY A 131 -8.76 17.71 5.64
C GLY A 131 -8.48 17.76 4.14
N GLY A 132 -8.14 16.65 3.49
CA GLY A 132 -7.86 16.59 2.04
C GLY A 132 -8.88 15.79 1.21
N LYS A 133 -8.39 15.04 0.21
CA LYS A 133 -9.18 14.20 -0.72
C LYS A 133 -8.63 12.76 -0.70
N ALA A 134 -9.50 11.75 -0.87
CA ALA A 134 -9.07 10.37 -1.12
C ALA A 134 -9.69 9.78 -2.38
N VAL A 135 -8.92 8.95 -3.06
CA VAL A 135 -9.35 8.14 -4.20
C VAL A 135 -9.10 6.67 -3.89
N GLU A 136 -10.15 5.85 -3.98
CA GLU A 136 -10.05 4.39 -3.89
C GLU A 136 -9.62 3.82 -5.24
N LEU A 137 -8.45 3.17 -5.27
CA LEU A 137 -7.96 2.40 -6.40
C LEU A 137 -8.42 0.94 -6.23
N THR A 138 -9.20 0.45 -7.19
CA THR A 138 -9.69 -0.93 -7.21
C THR A 138 -8.99 -1.70 -8.32
N VAL A 139 -8.33 -2.79 -7.97
CA VAL A 139 -7.62 -3.64 -8.93
C VAL A 139 -8.24 -5.02 -8.88
N THR A 140 -8.65 -5.54 -10.04
CA THR A 140 -9.25 -6.87 -10.15
C THR A 140 -8.40 -7.72 -11.07
N ASP A 141 -7.95 -8.87 -10.59
CA ASP A 141 -7.32 -9.89 -11.43
C ASP A 141 -8.39 -10.50 -12.35
N PRO A 142 -8.32 -10.32 -13.68
CA PRO A 142 -9.34 -10.84 -14.58
C PRO A 142 -9.36 -12.37 -14.66
N ALA A 143 -8.27 -13.05 -14.28
CA ALA A 143 -8.20 -14.50 -14.32
C ALA A 143 -8.88 -15.15 -13.10
N SER A 144 -8.68 -14.58 -11.90
CA SER A 144 -9.22 -15.14 -10.65
C SER A 144 -10.46 -14.41 -10.13
N GLY A 145 -10.73 -13.19 -10.60
CA GLY A 145 -11.77 -12.30 -10.07
C GLY A 145 -11.44 -11.73 -8.68
N ARG A 146 -10.22 -11.97 -8.16
CA ARG A 146 -9.78 -11.42 -6.88
C ARG A 146 -9.56 -9.92 -7.01
N THR A 147 -9.99 -9.17 -5.99
CA THR A 147 -9.89 -7.71 -5.95
C THR A 147 -9.04 -7.27 -4.77
N GLY A 148 -8.17 -6.30 -5.02
CA GLY A 148 -7.35 -5.61 -4.02
C GLY A 148 -7.54 -4.10 -4.11
N TYR A 149 -7.26 -3.41 -3.01
CA TYR A 149 -7.55 -1.99 -2.86
C TYR A 149 -6.33 -1.21 -2.35
N ALA A 150 -6.18 0.00 -2.86
CA ALA A 150 -5.29 1.03 -2.34
C ALA A 150 -6.03 2.38 -2.33
N TYR A 151 -5.47 3.34 -1.60
CA TYR A 151 -6.09 4.62 -1.31
C TYR A 151 -5.08 5.73 -1.52
N LEU A 152 -5.28 6.54 -2.55
CA LEU A 152 -4.45 7.72 -2.79
C LEU A 152 -5.05 8.89 -2.01
N LEU A 153 -4.31 9.40 -1.04
CA LEU A 153 -4.69 10.44 -0.12
C LEU A 153 -3.93 11.73 -0.45
N GLN A 154 -4.62 12.85 -0.39
CA GLN A 154 -4.02 14.19 -0.37
C GLN A 154 -4.09 14.71 1.07
N ASN A 155 -2.96 15.10 1.67
CA ASN A 155 -2.87 15.59 3.06
C ASN A 155 -2.26 16.99 3.16
#